data_AF-A0A538UBJ0-F1
#
_entry.id   AF-A0A538UBJ0-F1
#
_cell.length_a   1.000
_cell.length_b   1.000
_cell.length_c   1.000
_cell.angle_alpha   90.00
_cell.angle_beta   90.00
_cell.angle_gamma   90.00
#
_symmetry.space_group_name_H-M   'P 1'
#
loop_
_entity.id
_entity.type
_entity.pdbx_description
1 polymer ?
#
loop_
_entity_poly.entity_id
_entity_poly.type
_entity_poly.pdbx_seq_one_letter_code
_entity_poly.pdbx_strand_id
1 'polypeptide(L)'
;MRRIGLALVLLLCLGAAPSESPSSRLTPARRAQLLHRWAVEAIDQGTPESRALAVRHLAAAIALEPENSDHWLLLGRVRVIGEYDRASRDCFRRALTLDPHSLTAALDLAAAWKREWMRTLDTLALRNALGVLDTTAALHPFASEPWLRLVPLRYEVKDYGGAARAAAQAMARRPRRPEATLAGAYVAFHEGEIERADSLFRSAIPRLDPALTALFQDPSRTLGSAGPPHGWKGLDPDPTTPENELELEYWSRLAHAFLLFYDPDRTGTDARFQFYVQYGAPRTTAQNPIGAPLYFRTFASSSAPSQGSISDVGGNPGRIPVDFPTPVQVWQYPELGMRLVLQDRSLHGRFQPQANMDVDPAARPDPTLLKGADLLSFGDGVAVFHRLPPREQRIETHGIIARFAGERSPRLMAQVEVAGSPADSLLARWVVTDRSGRPVTRGAQVLALDACDPAERRTSQFTADIPPGDYQVTVSVRGAAGRRGMFQAPAEVEPVGPGLGLSDLVLACGDPSLLVGGGSARFDANVDGSFRGSRSIAGYLEIYRLALGKDGLAHFGYLCNVRRAIVVEKRGRARAHEERAVLVSTARDERHVGTMRRQFVVVPVQALPPGRYELEVVVTD
;
A
#
# COMPACT_ATOMS: atom_id res chain seq x y z
N MET A 1 -45.25 107.17 6.18
CA MET A 1 -44.85 107.71 7.51
C MET A 1 -45.23 106.70 8.59
N ARG A 2 -44.24 106.32 9.41
CA ARG A 2 -44.34 105.80 10.79
C ARG A 2 -45.39 104.72 11.19
N ARG A 3 -44.81 103.57 11.56
CA ARG A 3 -44.93 102.80 12.83
C ARG A 3 -46.11 101.84 13.05
N ILE A 4 -45.76 100.80 13.83
CA ILE A 4 -46.58 99.81 14.57
C ILE A 4 -46.95 98.60 13.69
N GLY A 5 -46.79 97.33 14.05
CA GLY A 5 -46.32 96.70 15.28
C GLY A 5 -45.83 95.28 14.98
N LEU A 6 -44.77 94.91 15.69
CA LEU A 6 -44.03 93.65 15.62
C LEU A 6 -44.82 92.56 16.37
N ALA A 7 -45.55 91.71 15.65
CA ALA A 7 -46.21 90.54 16.23
C ALA A 7 -46.55 89.48 15.16
N LEU A 8 -45.60 88.63 14.76
CA LEU A 8 -45.91 87.27 14.24
C LEU A 8 -44.68 86.36 13.96
N VAL A 9 -43.71 86.20 14.87
CA VAL A 9 -42.61 85.21 14.64
C VAL A 9 -42.30 84.33 15.86
N LEU A 10 -42.95 84.50 17.01
CA LEU A 10 -42.56 83.79 18.24
C LEU A 10 -43.73 83.11 18.95
N LEU A 11 -44.48 82.25 18.23
CA LEU A 11 -45.39 81.29 18.87
C LEU A 11 -45.84 80.15 17.92
N LEU A 12 -44.88 79.44 17.31
CA LEU A 12 -45.12 78.22 16.50
C LEU A 12 -44.02 77.16 16.68
N CYS A 13 -43.49 77.01 17.91
CA CYS A 13 -42.54 75.95 18.28
C CYS A 13 -43.05 75.08 19.44
N LEU A 14 -44.35 74.78 19.47
CA LEU A 14 -44.95 73.79 20.35
C LEU A 14 -45.98 73.00 19.54
N GLY A 15 -45.60 71.84 19.02
CA GLY A 15 -46.53 70.96 18.32
C GLY A 15 -45.95 70.15 17.17
N ALA A 16 -44.89 69.38 17.42
CA ALA A 16 -44.62 68.17 16.66
C ALA A 16 -43.75 67.27 17.54
N ALA A 17 -44.38 66.54 18.47
CA ALA A 17 -43.80 65.28 18.89
C ALA A 17 -43.57 64.46 17.60
N PRO A 18 -42.38 63.92 17.33
CA PRO A 18 -42.22 63.01 16.22
C PRO A 18 -43.22 61.89 16.45
N SER A 19 -44.18 61.74 15.54
CA SER A 19 -45.03 60.57 15.50
C SER A 19 -44.09 59.37 15.48
N GLU A 20 -44.05 58.61 16.57
CA GLU A 20 -43.42 57.30 16.60
C GLU A 20 -43.96 56.54 15.40
N SER A 21 -43.09 56.35 14.41
CA SER A 21 -43.40 55.51 13.26
C SER A 21 -43.83 54.16 13.83
N PRO A 22 -44.95 53.56 13.40
CA PRO A 22 -45.34 52.26 13.89
C PRO A 22 -44.16 51.33 13.61
N SER A 23 -43.52 50.83 14.67
CA SER A 23 -42.47 49.82 14.60
C SER A 23 -42.89 48.78 13.56
N SER A 24 -42.22 48.76 12.41
CA SER A 24 -42.65 47.93 11.29
C SER A 24 -42.48 46.49 11.75
N ARG A 25 -43.58 45.83 12.14
CA ARG A 25 -43.56 44.44 12.57
C ARG A 25 -43.00 43.64 11.40
N LEU A 26 -41.85 43.00 11.60
CA LEU A 26 -41.21 42.16 10.59
C LEU A 26 -42.20 41.09 10.13
N THR A 27 -42.27 40.86 8.81
CA THR A 27 -43.06 39.75 8.27
C THR A 27 -42.55 38.41 8.80
N PRO A 28 -43.39 37.37 8.92
CA PRO A 28 -42.97 36.04 9.36
C PRO A 28 -41.75 35.52 8.60
N ALA A 29 -41.75 35.68 7.27
CA ALA A 29 -40.64 35.30 6.40
C ALA A 29 -39.34 36.06 6.73
N ARG A 30 -39.41 37.39 6.89
CA ARG A 30 -38.22 38.19 7.23
C ARG A 30 -37.68 37.83 8.62
N ARG A 31 -38.57 37.50 9.56
CA ARG A 31 -38.19 37.02 10.89
C ARG A 31 -37.53 35.63 10.82
N ALA A 32 -38.06 34.71 10.02
CA ALA A 32 -37.48 33.39 9.81
C ALA A 32 -36.05 33.48 9.23
N GLN A 33 -35.84 34.35 8.24
CA GLN A 33 -34.52 34.63 7.67
C GLN A 33 -33.52 35.19 8.69
N LEU A 34 -33.96 36.09 9.58
CA LEU A 34 -33.10 36.61 10.65
C LEU A 34 -32.73 35.52 11.65
N LEU A 35 -33.70 34.69 12.06
CA LEU A 35 -33.46 33.56 12.94
C LEU A 35 -32.49 32.54 12.31
N HIS A 36 -32.63 32.25 11.02
CA HIS A 36 -31.70 31.39 10.30
C HIS A 36 -30.27 31.96 10.33
N ARG A 37 -30.11 33.25 10.07
CA ARG A 37 -28.80 33.91 10.11
C ARG A 37 -28.17 33.88 11.50
N TRP A 38 -28.94 34.17 12.56
CA TRP A 38 -28.46 34.04 13.93
C TRP A 38 -28.08 32.61 14.29
N ALA A 39 -28.77 31.62 13.71
CA ALA A 39 -28.36 30.23 13.87
C ALA A 39 -27.01 29.95 13.21
N VAL A 40 -26.74 30.48 12.01
CA VAL A 40 -25.42 30.40 11.36
C VAL A 40 -24.34 31.04 12.25
N GLU A 41 -24.57 32.27 12.70
CA GLU A 41 -23.64 32.99 13.59
C GLU A 41 -23.37 32.21 14.90
N ALA A 42 -24.39 31.58 15.46
CA ALA A 42 -24.25 30.75 16.65
C ALA A 42 -23.50 29.44 16.38
N ILE A 43 -23.61 28.86 15.19
CA ILE A 43 -22.81 27.69 14.77
C ILE A 43 -21.33 28.06 14.70
N ASP A 44 -21.01 29.22 14.12
CA ASP A 44 -19.63 29.69 13.95
C ASP A 44 -18.90 29.91 15.28
N GLN A 45 -19.63 30.20 16.36
CA GLN A 45 -19.07 30.30 17.72
C GLN A 45 -18.61 28.94 18.29
N GLY A 46 -19.19 27.83 17.83
CA GLY A 46 -18.73 26.48 18.14
C GLY A 46 -18.93 25.97 19.58
N THR A 47 -19.60 26.70 20.46
CA THR A 47 -19.80 26.28 21.87
C THR A 47 -21.05 25.39 22.04
N PRO A 48 -21.12 24.55 23.08
CA PRO A 48 -22.34 23.79 23.38
C PRO A 48 -23.58 24.68 23.53
N GLU A 49 -23.44 25.83 24.17
CA GLU A 49 -24.50 26.82 24.39
C GLU A 49 -24.93 27.46 23.07
N SER A 50 -23.98 27.84 22.22
CA SER A 50 -24.27 28.44 20.92
C SER A 50 -24.95 27.44 19.98
N ARG A 51 -24.60 26.15 20.05
CA ARG A 51 -25.32 25.08 19.35
C ARG A 51 -26.77 24.94 19.83
N ALA A 52 -27.00 24.94 21.14
CA ALA A 52 -28.36 24.90 21.68
C ALA A 52 -29.18 26.12 21.24
N LEU A 53 -28.55 27.30 21.19
CA LEU A 53 -29.15 28.52 20.68
C LEU A 53 -29.49 28.42 19.18
N ALA A 54 -28.58 27.90 18.36
CA ALA A 54 -28.82 27.66 16.93
C ALA A 54 -30.02 26.74 16.70
N VAL A 55 -30.14 25.65 17.47
CA VAL A 55 -31.31 24.75 17.41
C VAL A 55 -32.60 25.50 17.73
N ARG A 56 -32.61 26.36 18.76
CA ARG A 56 -33.79 27.16 19.13
C ARG A 56 -34.17 28.15 18.04
N HIS A 57 -33.19 28.84 17.46
CA HIS A 57 -33.44 29.78 16.36
C HIS A 57 -34.00 29.06 15.12
N LEU A 58 -33.44 27.91 14.76
CA LEU A 58 -33.92 27.11 13.62
C LEU A 58 -35.32 26.53 13.87
N ALA A 59 -35.61 26.05 15.08
CA ALA A 59 -36.95 25.58 15.42
C ALA A 59 -37.99 26.71 15.29
N ALA A 60 -37.66 27.92 15.73
CA ALA A 60 -38.51 29.09 15.57
C ALA A 60 -38.65 29.52 14.09
N ALA A 61 -37.58 29.42 13.29
CA ALA A 61 -37.62 29.70 11.86
C ALA A 61 -38.53 28.69 11.12
N ILE A 62 -38.40 27.39 11.42
CA ILE A 62 -39.25 26.32 10.87
C ILE A 62 -40.71 26.51 11.25
N ALA A 63 -41.00 26.98 12.47
CA ALA A 63 -42.37 27.27 12.88
C ALA A 63 -43.02 28.41 12.07
N LEU A 64 -42.21 29.35 11.55
CA LEU A 64 -42.66 30.45 10.71
C LEU A 64 -42.72 30.07 9.22
N GLU A 65 -41.77 29.24 8.76
CA GLU A 65 -41.66 28.76 7.37
C GLU A 65 -41.42 27.24 7.34
N PRO A 66 -42.45 26.40 7.54
CA PRO A 66 -42.30 24.95 7.66
C PRO A 66 -41.90 24.24 6.35
N GLU A 67 -42.12 24.90 5.21
CA GLU A 67 -41.82 24.40 3.86
C GLU A 67 -40.45 24.84 3.34
N ASN A 68 -39.71 25.65 4.11
CA ASN A 68 -38.37 26.08 3.73
C ASN A 68 -37.34 24.97 3.99
N SER A 69 -36.81 24.35 2.92
CA SER A 69 -35.85 23.24 3.01
C SER A 69 -34.52 23.61 3.67
N ASP A 70 -34.06 24.86 3.50
CA ASP A 70 -32.77 25.33 4.03
C ASP A 70 -32.75 25.34 5.57
N HIS A 71 -33.88 25.64 6.20
CA HIS A 71 -34.01 25.59 7.65
C HIS A 71 -33.84 24.17 8.20
N TRP A 72 -34.45 23.19 7.53
CA TRP A 72 -34.30 21.77 7.86
C TRP A 72 -32.88 21.27 7.61
N LEU A 73 -32.27 21.67 6.48
CA LEU A 73 -30.90 21.32 6.13
C LEU A 73 -29.92 21.82 7.20
N LEU A 74 -30.00 23.11 7.57
CA LEU A 74 -29.12 23.68 8.58
C LEU A 74 -29.34 23.05 9.96
N LEU A 75 -30.60 22.78 10.34
CA LEU A 75 -30.90 22.07 11.59
C LEU A 75 -30.30 20.67 11.61
N GLY A 76 -30.32 19.97 10.48
CA GLY A 76 -29.67 18.67 10.32
C GLY A 76 -28.17 18.76 10.61
N ARG A 77 -27.47 19.75 10.07
CA ARG A 77 -26.03 19.98 10.30
C ARG A 77 -25.71 20.30 11.75
N VAL A 78 -26.49 21.16 12.40
CA VAL A 78 -26.33 21.44 13.85
C VAL A 78 -26.46 20.15 14.65
N ARG A 79 -27.41 19.29 14.28
CA ARG A 79 -27.61 17.98 14.91
C ARG A 79 -26.45 17.01 14.63
N VAL A 80 -25.79 17.08 13.48
CA VAL A 80 -24.57 16.28 13.20
C VAL A 80 -23.43 16.68 14.14
N ILE A 81 -23.20 17.99 14.30
CA ILE A 81 -22.17 18.55 15.19
C ILE A 81 -22.49 18.22 16.66
N GLY A 82 -23.78 18.26 17.03
CA GLY A 82 -24.26 17.81 18.34
C GLY A 82 -24.39 16.29 18.50
N GLU A 83 -23.93 15.51 17.53
CA GLU A 83 -23.89 14.03 17.55
C GLU A 83 -25.26 13.34 17.67
N TYR A 84 -26.32 14.01 17.26
CA TYR A 84 -27.69 13.49 17.18
C TYR A 84 -27.97 12.84 15.81
N ASP A 85 -27.32 11.71 15.52
CA ASP A 85 -27.30 11.07 14.19
C ASP A 85 -28.68 10.73 13.61
N ARG A 86 -29.61 10.21 14.43
CA ARG A 86 -30.97 9.91 13.97
C ARG A 86 -31.72 11.20 13.63
N ALA A 87 -31.64 12.18 14.52
CA ALA A 87 -32.36 13.43 14.40
C ALA A 87 -31.83 14.27 13.21
N SER A 88 -30.55 14.18 12.87
CA SER A 88 -29.99 14.82 11.68
C SER A 88 -30.48 14.18 10.39
N ARG A 89 -30.52 12.83 10.32
CA ARG A 89 -31.09 12.11 9.17
C ARG A 89 -32.55 12.49 8.91
N ASP A 90 -33.35 12.59 9.97
CA ASP A 90 -34.77 12.97 9.85
C ASP A 90 -34.92 14.40 9.29
N CYS A 91 -34.05 15.34 9.71
CA CYS A 91 -33.97 16.68 9.14
C CYS A 91 -33.58 16.65 7.65
N PHE A 92 -32.55 15.90 7.26
CA PHE A 92 -32.14 15.83 5.85
C PHE A 92 -33.20 15.17 4.95
N ARG A 93 -33.88 14.12 5.43
CA ARG A 93 -35.03 13.54 4.71
C ARG A 93 -36.15 14.54 4.55
N ARG A 94 -36.44 15.35 5.58
CA ARG A 94 -37.45 16.41 5.48
C ARG A 94 -37.04 17.47 4.47
N ALA A 95 -35.78 17.90 4.48
CA ALA A 95 -35.24 18.83 3.49
C ALA A 95 -35.38 18.28 2.05
N LEU A 96 -35.07 17.00 1.82
CA LEU A 96 -35.26 16.34 0.51
C LEU A 96 -36.72 16.14 0.11
N THR A 97 -37.62 16.00 1.08
CA THR A 97 -39.07 15.94 0.79
C THR A 97 -39.56 17.29 0.27
N LEU A 98 -39.00 18.39 0.78
CA LEU A 98 -39.35 19.76 0.39
C LEU A 98 -38.64 20.19 -0.90
N ASP A 99 -37.39 19.77 -1.08
CA ASP A 99 -36.59 19.97 -2.31
C ASP A 99 -35.90 18.66 -2.73
N PRO A 100 -36.55 17.85 -3.59
CA PRO A 100 -36.00 16.58 -4.08
C PRO A 100 -34.72 16.71 -4.91
N HIS A 101 -34.41 17.91 -5.42
CA HIS A 101 -33.22 18.18 -6.24
C HIS A 101 -32.10 18.85 -5.42
N SER A 102 -32.22 18.89 -4.10
CA SER A 102 -31.17 19.42 -3.23
C SER A 102 -29.97 18.47 -3.17
N LEU A 103 -28.98 18.72 -4.03
CA LEU A 103 -27.69 18.01 -4.02
C LEU A 103 -27.08 17.99 -2.61
N THR A 104 -27.12 19.14 -1.93
CA THR A 104 -26.54 19.31 -0.59
C THR A 104 -27.25 18.43 0.45
N ALA A 105 -28.59 18.45 0.51
CA ALA A 105 -29.32 17.62 1.46
C ALA A 105 -29.13 16.12 1.20
N ALA A 106 -29.01 15.71 -0.07
CA ALA A 106 -28.75 14.33 -0.43
C ALA A 106 -27.35 13.86 -0.01
N LEU A 107 -26.33 14.69 -0.23
CA LEU A 107 -24.96 14.40 0.20
C LEU A 107 -24.82 14.32 1.72
N ASP A 108 -25.50 15.22 2.45
CA ASP A 108 -25.49 15.24 3.92
C ASP A 108 -26.25 14.03 4.49
N LEU A 109 -27.36 13.62 3.86
CA LEU A 109 -28.06 12.37 4.21
C LEU A 109 -27.20 11.13 3.96
N ALA A 110 -26.53 11.06 2.81
CA ALA A 110 -25.61 9.96 2.50
C ALA A 110 -24.45 9.88 3.49
N ALA A 111 -23.86 11.03 3.87
CA ALA A 111 -22.81 11.09 4.88
C ALA A 111 -23.32 10.62 6.26
N ALA A 112 -24.55 10.99 6.64
CA ALA A 112 -25.15 10.54 7.89
C ALA A 112 -25.43 9.02 7.91
N TRP A 113 -25.77 8.43 6.77
CA TRP A 113 -25.85 6.97 6.62
C TRP A 113 -24.49 6.29 6.64
N LYS A 114 -23.46 6.88 5.99
CA LYS A 114 -22.08 6.42 6.08
C LYS A 114 -21.62 6.40 7.53
N ARG A 115 -21.82 7.49 8.29
CA ARG A 115 -21.47 7.57 9.72
C ARG A 115 -22.14 6.46 10.54
N GLU A 116 -23.44 6.23 10.32
CA GLU A 116 -24.17 5.16 10.99
C GLU A 116 -23.54 3.79 10.70
N TRP A 117 -23.30 3.47 9.42
CA TRP A 117 -22.64 2.23 9.03
C TRP A 117 -21.23 2.12 9.62
N MET A 118 -20.43 3.18 9.57
CA MET A 118 -19.09 3.15 10.17
C MET A 118 -19.14 2.92 11.68
N ARG A 119 -20.19 3.38 12.37
CA ARG A 119 -20.36 3.18 13.82
C ARG A 119 -20.86 1.78 14.15
N THR A 120 -21.82 1.26 13.40
CA THR A 120 -22.55 0.02 13.73
C THR A 120 -22.21 -1.18 12.85
N LEU A 121 -21.52 -0.99 11.74
CA LEU A 121 -21.33 -1.98 10.68
C LEU A 121 -22.65 -2.55 10.13
N ASP A 122 -23.77 -1.84 10.30
CA ASP A 122 -25.07 -2.23 9.75
C ASP A 122 -25.10 -2.08 8.22
N THR A 123 -25.20 -3.21 7.53
CA THR A 123 -25.25 -3.26 6.06
C THR A 123 -26.46 -2.54 5.45
N LEU A 124 -27.54 -2.33 6.22
CA LEU A 124 -28.69 -1.54 5.77
C LEU A 124 -28.34 -0.05 5.69
N ALA A 125 -27.60 0.47 6.68
CA ALA A 125 -27.11 1.85 6.63
C ALA A 125 -26.16 2.07 5.43
N LEU A 126 -25.29 1.11 5.13
CA LEU A 126 -24.43 1.15 3.94
C LEU A 126 -25.25 1.17 2.64
N ARG A 127 -26.25 0.28 2.52
CA ARG A 127 -27.16 0.24 1.37
C ARG A 127 -27.93 1.54 1.20
N ASN A 128 -28.39 2.15 2.29
CA ASN A 128 -29.05 3.45 2.25
C ASN A 128 -28.11 4.56 1.78
N ALA A 129 -26.86 4.58 2.23
CA ALA A 129 -25.86 5.55 1.76
C ALA A 129 -25.62 5.42 0.25
N LEU A 130 -25.39 4.18 -0.23
CA LEU A 130 -25.22 3.89 -1.66
C LEU A 130 -26.45 4.31 -2.48
N GLY A 131 -27.66 3.94 -2.04
CA GLY A 131 -28.90 4.27 -2.75
C GLY A 131 -29.16 5.78 -2.87
N VAL A 132 -28.89 6.53 -1.79
CA VAL A 132 -28.99 8.00 -1.84
C VAL A 132 -27.96 8.58 -2.82
N LEU A 133 -26.71 8.12 -2.78
CA LEU A 133 -25.65 8.60 -3.68
C LEU A 133 -25.91 8.25 -5.15
N ASP A 134 -26.37 7.04 -5.45
CA ASP A 134 -26.71 6.62 -6.81
C ASP A 134 -27.86 7.45 -7.37
N THR A 135 -28.91 7.67 -6.58
CA THR A 135 -30.03 8.55 -6.96
C THR A 135 -29.54 9.98 -7.20
N THR A 136 -28.68 10.49 -6.32
CA THR A 136 -28.11 11.84 -6.43
C THR A 136 -27.23 11.98 -7.67
N ALA A 137 -26.41 10.96 -7.97
CA ALA A 137 -25.57 10.93 -9.16
C ALA A 137 -26.40 10.89 -10.45
N ALA A 138 -27.56 10.21 -10.44
CA ALA A 138 -28.50 10.19 -11.55
C ALA A 138 -29.21 11.53 -11.75
N LEU A 139 -29.64 12.19 -10.67
CA LEU A 139 -30.29 13.51 -10.71
C LEU A 139 -29.32 14.64 -11.06
N HIS A 140 -28.05 14.50 -10.68
CA HIS A 140 -27.00 15.49 -10.91
C HIS A 140 -25.80 14.87 -11.64
N PRO A 141 -25.94 14.50 -12.93
CA PRO A 141 -24.91 13.76 -13.66
C PRO A 141 -23.59 14.53 -13.83
N PHE A 142 -23.61 15.85 -13.70
CA PHE A 142 -22.43 16.72 -13.76
C PHE A 142 -21.80 17.02 -12.38
N ALA A 143 -22.42 16.58 -11.27
CA ALA A 143 -21.85 16.73 -9.94
C ALA A 143 -20.78 15.66 -9.68
N SER A 144 -19.55 16.08 -9.36
CA SER A 144 -18.43 15.16 -9.07
C SER A 144 -18.53 14.51 -7.67
N GLU A 145 -19.14 15.20 -6.70
CA GLU A 145 -19.19 14.77 -5.28
C GLU A 145 -19.91 13.42 -5.05
N PRO A 146 -21.10 13.15 -5.62
CA PRO A 146 -21.77 11.86 -5.41
C PRO A 146 -20.92 10.69 -5.90
N TRP A 147 -20.30 10.83 -7.07
CA TRP A 147 -19.40 9.83 -7.64
C TRP A 147 -18.17 9.60 -6.77
N LEU A 148 -17.54 10.67 -6.26
CA LEU A 148 -16.40 10.56 -5.36
C LEU A 148 -16.75 9.78 -4.09
N ARG A 149 -17.89 10.08 -3.46
CA ARG A 149 -18.34 9.41 -2.23
C ARG A 149 -18.75 7.95 -2.46
N LEU A 150 -19.14 7.58 -3.68
CA LEU A 150 -19.43 6.19 -4.04
C LEU A 150 -18.18 5.30 -4.06
N VAL A 151 -17.01 5.84 -4.40
CA VAL A 151 -15.77 5.04 -4.59
C VAL A 151 -15.44 4.16 -3.38
N PRO A 152 -15.21 4.70 -2.17
CA PRO A 152 -14.85 3.86 -1.02
C PRO A 152 -15.99 2.91 -0.64
N LEU A 153 -17.26 3.34 -0.71
CA LEU A 153 -18.40 2.50 -0.33
C LEU A 153 -18.61 1.31 -1.27
N ARG A 154 -18.44 1.53 -2.59
CA ARG A 154 -18.51 0.46 -3.60
C ARG A 154 -17.36 -0.53 -3.43
N TYR A 155 -16.17 -0.03 -3.10
CA TYR A 155 -15.03 -0.90 -2.81
C TYR A 155 -15.29 -1.79 -1.59
N GLU A 156 -15.85 -1.24 -0.52
CA GLU A 156 -16.17 -1.96 0.73
C GLU A 156 -17.23 -3.07 0.53
N VAL A 157 -18.19 -2.86 -0.37
CA VAL A 157 -19.14 -3.94 -0.79
C VAL A 157 -18.58 -4.86 -1.88
N LYS A 158 -17.28 -4.74 -2.21
CA LYS A 158 -16.57 -5.52 -3.24
C LYS A 158 -17.09 -5.32 -4.67
N ASP A 159 -17.81 -4.22 -4.93
CA ASP A 159 -18.16 -3.77 -6.29
C ASP A 159 -16.99 -2.96 -6.88
N TYR A 160 -15.87 -3.65 -7.17
CA TYR A 160 -14.65 -3.01 -7.67
C TYR A 160 -14.88 -2.33 -9.03
N GLY A 161 -15.66 -2.96 -9.92
CA GLY A 161 -15.99 -2.37 -11.21
C GLY A 161 -16.86 -1.11 -11.08
N GLY A 162 -17.80 -1.08 -10.13
CA GLY A 162 -18.58 0.11 -9.83
C GLY A 162 -17.74 1.21 -9.17
N ALA A 163 -16.80 0.86 -8.28
CA ALA A 163 -15.85 1.81 -7.70
C ALA A 163 -15.00 2.47 -8.81
N ALA A 164 -14.50 1.67 -9.77
CA ALA A 164 -13.74 2.18 -10.90
C ALA A 164 -14.54 3.12 -11.81
N ARG A 165 -15.79 2.75 -12.14
CA ARG A 165 -16.70 3.63 -12.88
C ARG A 165 -16.98 4.92 -12.12
N ALA A 166 -17.21 4.85 -10.81
CA ALA A 166 -17.47 6.02 -9.99
C ALA A 166 -16.24 6.95 -9.94
N ALA A 167 -15.03 6.42 -9.79
CA ALA A 167 -13.80 7.21 -9.82
C ALA A 167 -13.59 7.90 -11.18
N ALA A 168 -13.79 7.17 -12.28
CA ALA A 168 -13.72 7.73 -13.63
C ALA A 168 -14.75 8.87 -13.85
N GLN A 169 -15.99 8.69 -13.39
CA GLN A 169 -17.01 9.75 -13.45
C GLN A 169 -16.60 10.96 -12.60
N ALA A 170 -16.15 10.75 -11.36
CA ALA A 170 -15.72 11.83 -10.48
C ALA A 170 -14.62 12.69 -11.13
N MET A 171 -13.62 12.05 -11.75
CA MET A 171 -12.54 12.71 -12.49
C MET A 171 -13.03 13.43 -13.74
N ALA A 172 -13.89 12.79 -14.54
CA ALA A 172 -14.40 13.38 -15.77
C ALA A 172 -15.22 14.66 -15.52
N ARG A 173 -15.99 14.72 -14.42
CA ARG A 173 -16.84 15.88 -14.11
C ARG A 173 -16.07 17.05 -13.51
N ARG A 174 -15.01 16.80 -12.74
CA ARG A 174 -14.09 17.84 -12.25
C ARG A 174 -12.64 17.39 -12.30
N PRO A 175 -11.99 17.49 -13.48
CA PRO A 175 -10.59 17.04 -13.66
C PRO A 175 -9.57 17.79 -12.79
N ARG A 176 -9.94 18.98 -12.30
CA ARG A 176 -9.10 19.79 -11.41
C ARG A 176 -9.31 19.51 -9.92
N ARG A 177 -10.16 18.56 -9.57
CA ARG A 177 -10.38 18.20 -8.17
C ARG A 177 -9.37 17.12 -7.75
N PRO A 178 -8.45 17.40 -6.82
CA PRO A 178 -7.40 16.46 -6.46
C PRO A 178 -7.94 15.20 -5.80
N GLU A 179 -9.03 15.25 -5.01
CA GLU A 179 -9.60 14.07 -4.37
C GLU A 179 -10.23 13.11 -5.40
N ALA A 180 -10.76 13.62 -6.51
CA ALA A 180 -11.27 12.78 -7.59
C ALA A 180 -10.13 12.04 -8.31
N THR A 181 -9.02 12.74 -8.59
CA THR A 181 -7.81 12.12 -9.15
C THR A 181 -7.20 11.11 -8.17
N LEU A 182 -7.21 11.41 -6.87
CA LEU A 182 -6.76 10.52 -5.80
C LEU A 182 -7.59 9.22 -5.75
N ALA A 183 -8.92 9.33 -5.87
CA ALA A 183 -9.80 8.17 -5.95
C ALA A 183 -9.53 7.32 -7.21
N GLY A 184 -9.22 7.95 -8.35
CA GLY A 184 -8.77 7.26 -9.55
C GLY A 184 -7.43 6.54 -9.38
N ALA A 185 -6.47 7.17 -8.72
CA ALA A 185 -5.15 6.59 -8.43
C ALA A 185 -5.27 5.33 -7.55
N TYR A 186 -6.07 5.45 -6.49
CA TYR A 186 -6.43 4.34 -5.60
C TYR A 186 -7.02 3.15 -6.36
N VAL A 187 -8.04 3.38 -7.19
CA VAL A 187 -8.64 2.30 -8.00
C VAL A 187 -7.62 1.71 -8.96
N ALA A 188 -6.86 2.53 -9.68
CA ALA A 188 -5.87 2.06 -10.66
C ALA A 188 -4.84 1.12 -10.01
N PHE A 189 -4.36 1.45 -8.80
CA PHE A 189 -3.47 0.58 -8.05
C PHE A 189 -4.12 -0.78 -7.75
N HIS A 190 -5.37 -0.79 -7.30
CA HIS A 190 -6.11 -2.03 -7.02
C HIS A 190 -6.53 -2.82 -8.26
N GLU A 191 -6.48 -2.20 -9.44
CA GLU A 191 -6.68 -2.88 -10.73
C GLU A 191 -5.38 -3.45 -11.30
N GLY A 192 -4.22 -3.15 -10.70
CA GLY A 192 -2.90 -3.55 -11.18
C GLY A 192 -2.31 -2.59 -12.22
N GLU A 193 -2.92 -1.42 -12.43
CA GLU A 193 -2.46 -0.39 -13.36
C GLU A 193 -1.40 0.51 -12.69
N ILE A 194 -0.24 -0.05 -12.36
CA ILE A 194 0.81 0.59 -11.53
C ILE A 194 1.29 1.92 -12.11
N GLU A 195 1.63 1.97 -13.39
CA GLU A 195 2.15 3.19 -14.04
C GLU A 195 1.10 4.32 -14.04
N ARG A 196 -0.17 3.95 -14.23
CA ARG A 196 -1.29 4.88 -14.17
C ARG A 196 -1.52 5.36 -12.74
N ALA A 197 -1.43 4.47 -11.75
CA ALA A 197 -1.59 4.82 -10.35
C ALA A 197 -0.53 5.85 -9.91
N ASP A 198 0.75 5.61 -10.21
CA ASP A 198 1.83 6.57 -9.90
C ASP A 198 1.56 7.93 -10.55
N SER A 199 1.29 7.94 -11.86
CA SER A 199 0.97 9.17 -12.60
C SER A 199 -0.17 9.97 -11.95
N LEU A 200 -1.24 9.29 -11.56
CA LEU A 200 -2.40 9.93 -10.92
C LEU A 200 -2.06 10.43 -9.51
N PHE A 201 -1.38 9.64 -8.66
CA PHE A 201 -0.96 10.08 -7.33
C PHE A 201 -0.03 11.29 -7.40
N ARG A 202 1.01 11.24 -8.24
CA ARG A 202 1.97 12.34 -8.42
C ARG A 202 1.29 13.61 -8.91
N SER A 203 0.23 13.50 -9.70
CA SER A 203 -0.57 14.66 -10.14
C SER A 203 -1.54 15.19 -9.08
N ALA A 204 -2.06 14.32 -8.20
CA ALA A 204 -3.07 14.65 -7.21
C ALA A 204 -2.48 15.23 -5.92
N ILE A 205 -1.45 14.57 -5.38
CA ILE A 205 -0.91 14.85 -4.04
C ILE A 205 -0.47 16.31 -3.87
N PRO A 206 0.28 16.94 -4.81
CA PRO A 206 0.73 18.33 -4.64
C PRO A 206 -0.40 19.37 -4.60
N ARG A 207 -1.63 18.97 -4.92
CA ARG A 207 -2.80 19.83 -5.02
C ARG A 207 -3.80 19.61 -3.89
N LEU A 208 -3.55 18.65 -3.01
CA LEU A 208 -4.36 18.40 -1.83
C LEU A 208 -4.15 19.52 -0.80
N ASP A 209 -4.99 19.54 0.23
CA ASP A 209 -4.76 20.35 1.42
C ASP A 209 -3.34 20.09 1.98
N PRO A 210 -2.60 21.11 2.48
CA PRO A 210 -1.24 20.93 2.98
C PRO A 210 -1.10 19.89 4.09
N ALA A 211 -2.09 19.77 4.99
CA ALA A 211 -2.05 18.79 6.07
C ALA A 211 -2.16 17.36 5.52
N LEU A 212 -3.02 17.15 4.52
CA LEU A 212 -3.17 15.87 3.85
C LEU A 212 -1.95 15.53 2.99
N THR A 213 -1.43 16.51 2.23
CA THR A 213 -0.21 16.38 1.41
C THR A 213 0.96 15.88 2.25
N ALA A 214 1.12 16.42 3.46
CA ALA A 214 2.18 16.01 4.36
C ALA A 214 2.07 14.53 4.80
N LEU A 215 0.86 13.97 4.92
CA LEU A 215 0.69 12.54 5.23
C LEU A 215 1.19 11.65 4.07
N PHE A 216 1.04 12.08 2.82
CA PHE A 216 1.54 11.32 1.66
C PHE A 216 3.06 11.41 1.52
N GLN A 217 3.65 12.57 1.82
CA GLN A 217 5.08 12.83 1.63
C GLN A 217 5.96 12.32 2.77
N ASP A 218 5.43 12.32 4.00
CA ASP A 218 6.16 11.94 5.20
C ASP A 218 5.46 10.78 5.92
N PRO A 219 5.85 9.52 5.64
CA PRO A 219 5.23 8.36 6.27
C PRO A 219 5.46 8.29 7.78
N SER A 220 6.43 9.04 8.34
CA SER A 220 6.60 9.08 9.79
C SER A 220 5.41 9.75 10.50
N ARG A 221 4.61 10.57 9.78
CA ARG A 221 3.40 11.18 10.33
C ARG A 221 2.28 10.19 10.60
N THR A 222 2.23 9.07 9.87
CA THR A 222 1.21 8.03 10.01
C THR A 222 1.77 6.80 10.71
N LEU A 223 3.00 6.41 10.39
CA LEU A 223 3.68 5.22 10.90
C LEU A 223 4.56 5.50 12.12
N GLY A 224 4.75 6.76 12.52
CA GLY A 224 5.62 7.14 13.63
C GLY A 224 7.08 6.74 13.38
N SER A 225 7.77 6.29 14.43
CA SER A 225 9.15 5.78 14.34
C SER A 225 9.29 4.48 13.54
N ALA A 226 8.18 3.84 13.18
CA ALA A 226 8.19 2.68 12.29
C ALA A 226 8.27 3.08 10.81
N GLY A 227 7.97 4.34 10.46
CA GLY A 227 8.11 4.82 9.09
C GLY A 227 9.56 4.73 8.60
N PRO A 228 9.77 4.53 7.29
CA PRO A 228 11.13 4.44 6.76
C PRO A 228 11.85 5.81 6.88
N PRO A 229 13.01 5.88 7.57
CA PRO A 229 13.64 7.14 7.96
C PRO A 229 14.20 7.96 6.78
N HIS A 230 14.43 7.33 5.64
CA HIS A 230 14.89 7.96 4.40
C HIS A 230 13.83 7.97 3.31
N GLY A 231 12.55 7.85 3.70
CA GLY A 231 11.44 7.68 2.78
C GLY A 231 11.45 6.32 2.08
N TRP A 232 10.79 6.22 0.94
CA TRP A 232 10.54 4.95 0.26
C TRP A 232 11.72 4.43 -0.58
N LYS A 233 12.77 5.23 -0.76
CA LYS A 233 13.88 4.90 -1.66
C LYS A 233 14.60 3.62 -1.24
N GLY A 234 14.76 2.68 -2.17
CA GLY A 234 15.44 1.41 -1.93
C GLY A 234 14.59 0.35 -1.22
N LEU A 235 13.31 0.63 -0.98
CA LEU A 235 12.35 -0.30 -0.35
C LEU A 235 11.35 -0.89 -1.36
N ASP A 236 11.55 -0.61 -2.64
CA ASP A 236 10.70 -1.09 -3.71
C ASP A 236 10.81 -2.62 -3.82
N PRO A 237 9.69 -3.37 -3.70
CA PRO A 237 9.71 -4.80 -3.92
C PRO A 237 10.03 -5.15 -5.37
N ASP A 238 9.75 -4.28 -6.35
CA ASP A 238 10.10 -4.46 -7.77
C ASP A 238 10.98 -3.36 -8.36
N PRO A 239 12.30 -3.38 -8.13
CA PRO A 239 13.16 -2.37 -8.73
C PRO A 239 13.21 -2.45 -10.28
N THR A 240 12.58 -3.45 -10.91
CA THR A 240 12.52 -3.55 -12.38
C THR A 240 11.52 -2.58 -12.99
N THR A 241 10.54 -2.09 -12.22
CA THR A 241 9.71 -0.94 -12.59
C THR A 241 10.40 0.38 -12.23
N PRO A 242 10.05 1.50 -12.88
CA PRO A 242 10.45 2.81 -12.41
C PRO A 242 9.63 3.29 -11.20
N GLU A 243 8.39 2.81 -11.05
CA GLU A 243 7.51 3.11 -9.93
C GLU A 243 7.89 2.30 -8.68
N ASN A 244 7.83 2.95 -7.52
CA ASN A 244 8.01 2.29 -6.23
C ASN A 244 6.69 1.69 -5.75
N GLU A 245 6.51 0.38 -5.92
CA GLU A 245 5.22 -0.28 -5.66
C GLU A 245 4.80 -0.20 -4.18
N LEU A 246 5.76 -0.16 -3.26
CA LEU A 246 5.50 -0.01 -1.82
C LEU A 246 5.01 1.40 -1.45
N GLU A 247 5.59 2.45 -2.04
CA GLU A 247 5.10 3.82 -1.88
C GLU A 247 3.67 3.95 -2.39
N LEU A 248 3.38 3.34 -3.54
CA LEU A 248 2.03 3.31 -4.12
C LEU A 248 1.04 2.54 -3.24
N GLU A 249 1.44 1.43 -2.63
CA GLU A 249 0.60 0.71 -1.68
C GLU A 249 0.25 1.59 -0.47
N TYR A 250 1.26 2.25 0.11
CA TYR A 250 1.05 3.17 1.23
C TYR A 250 0.08 4.32 0.84
N TRP A 251 0.31 4.95 -0.30
CA TRP A 251 -0.56 6.00 -0.82
C TRP A 251 -1.97 5.52 -1.10
N SER A 252 -2.11 4.30 -1.63
CA SER A 252 -3.41 3.67 -1.86
C SER A 252 -4.19 3.48 -0.56
N ARG A 253 -3.54 2.95 0.50
CA ARG A 253 -4.18 2.78 1.81
C ARG A 253 -4.57 4.12 2.44
N LEU A 254 -3.69 5.12 2.35
CA LEU A 254 -3.95 6.46 2.85
C LEU A 254 -5.11 7.14 2.11
N ALA A 255 -5.16 7.00 0.77
CA ALA A 255 -6.24 7.52 -0.05
C ALA A 255 -7.58 6.90 0.32
N HIS A 256 -7.65 5.57 0.45
CA HIS A 256 -8.88 4.91 0.87
C HIS A 256 -9.29 5.29 2.27
N ALA A 257 -8.36 5.28 3.22
CA ALA A 257 -8.63 5.67 4.60
C ALA A 257 -9.16 7.10 4.68
N PHE A 258 -8.58 8.02 3.90
CA PHE A 258 -9.10 9.39 3.78
C PHE A 258 -10.52 9.40 3.20
N LEU A 259 -10.76 8.81 2.04
CA LEU A 259 -12.07 8.83 1.40
C LEU A 259 -13.16 8.16 2.26
N LEU A 260 -12.81 7.11 3.01
CA LEU A 260 -13.72 6.33 3.83
C LEU A 260 -13.98 6.98 5.20
N PHE A 261 -12.91 7.22 5.99
CA PHE A 261 -13.03 7.63 7.40
C PHE A 261 -13.09 9.15 7.60
N TYR A 262 -12.60 9.96 6.64
CA TYR A 262 -12.68 11.41 6.78
C TYR A 262 -14.14 11.88 6.77
N ASP A 263 -14.44 12.76 7.71
CA ASP A 263 -15.73 13.43 7.83
C ASP A 263 -15.48 14.93 8.03
N PRO A 264 -15.82 15.78 7.04
CA PRO A 264 -15.60 17.22 7.15
C PRO A 264 -16.45 17.86 8.28
N ASP A 265 -17.58 17.26 8.64
CA ASP A 265 -18.45 17.75 9.72
C ASP A 265 -17.90 17.38 11.11
N ARG A 266 -17.03 16.35 11.17
CA ARG A 266 -16.39 15.85 12.39
C ARG A 266 -14.89 15.74 12.18
N THR A 267 -14.20 16.88 12.23
CA THR A 267 -12.76 16.93 12.04
C THR A 267 -12.01 16.02 13.01
N GLY A 268 -10.95 15.38 12.48
CA GLY A 268 -10.12 14.42 13.20
C GLY A 268 -10.15 13.03 12.57
N THR A 269 -9.08 12.28 12.78
CA THR A 269 -9.01 10.85 12.47
C THR A 269 -9.13 10.06 13.77
N ASP A 270 -9.57 8.81 13.66
CA ASP A 270 -9.60 7.88 14.79
C ASP A 270 -8.70 6.66 14.49
N ALA A 271 -8.64 5.70 15.41
CA ALA A 271 -7.73 4.57 15.29
C ALA A 271 -7.98 3.72 14.04
N ARG A 272 -9.21 3.70 13.49
CA ARG A 272 -9.53 2.93 12.28
C ARG A 272 -8.76 3.46 11.07
N PHE A 273 -8.67 4.78 10.93
CA PHE A 273 -7.88 5.42 9.87
C PHE A 273 -6.43 4.98 9.96
N GLN A 274 -5.83 5.07 11.15
CA GLN A 274 -4.43 4.72 11.37
C GLN A 274 -4.15 3.24 11.09
N PHE A 275 -4.97 2.34 11.64
CA PHE A 275 -4.80 0.90 11.45
C PHE A 275 -5.04 0.46 10.01
N TYR A 276 -5.95 1.12 9.29
CA TYR A 276 -6.14 0.86 7.86
C TYR A 276 -4.88 1.22 7.05
N VAL A 277 -4.19 2.31 7.39
CA VAL A 277 -2.91 2.67 6.74
C VAL A 277 -1.83 1.65 7.08
N GLN A 278 -1.72 1.26 8.35
CA GLN A 278 -0.69 0.34 8.84
C GLN A 278 -0.84 -1.09 8.30
N TYR A 279 -2.06 -1.60 8.20
CA TYR A 279 -2.33 -3.02 7.97
C TYR A 279 -3.25 -3.30 6.77
N GLY A 280 -3.86 -2.27 6.19
CA GLY A 280 -4.83 -2.42 5.10
C GLY A 280 -6.23 -2.80 5.61
N ALA A 281 -7.08 -3.21 4.67
CA ALA A 281 -8.44 -3.64 4.97
C ALA A 281 -8.43 -4.92 5.82
N PRO A 282 -9.17 -4.97 6.94
CA PRO A 282 -9.31 -6.19 7.70
C PRO A 282 -10.06 -7.25 6.89
N ARG A 283 -9.71 -8.52 7.09
CA ARG A 283 -10.41 -9.65 6.45
C ARG A 283 -11.87 -9.71 6.88
N THR A 284 -12.13 -9.48 8.17
CA THR A 284 -13.48 -9.38 8.73
C THR A 284 -13.54 -8.31 9.81
N THR A 285 -14.72 -7.71 9.97
CA THR A 285 -15.04 -6.78 11.04
C THR A 285 -16.31 -7.24 11.75
N ALA A 286 -16.37 -7.06 13.07
CA ALA A 286 -17.54 -7.40 13.87
C ALA A 286 -17.85 -6.30 14.88
N GLN A 287 -19.14 -5.97 15.05
CA GLN A 287 -19.61 -5.08 16.10
C GLN A 287 -20.02 -5.89 17.32
N ASN A 288 -19.55 -5.48 18.51
CA ASN A 288 -19.85 -6.10 19.80
C ASN A 288 -19.82 -7.65 19.78
N PRO A 289 -18.77 -8.29 19.24
CA PRO A 289 -18.74 -9.75 19.16
C PRO A 289 -18.65 -10.38 20.55
N ILE A 290 -19.16 -11.61 20.66
CA ILE A 290 -19.06 -12.41 21.88
C ILE A 290 -17.58 -12.60 22.25
N GLY A 291 -17.25 -12.37 23.53
CA GLY A 291 -15.89 -12.52 24.05
C GLY A 291 -15.01 -11.27 23.92
N ALA A 292 -15.52 -10.16 23.34
CA ALA A 292 -14.87 -8.86 23.43
C ALA A 292 -15.36 -8.09 24.68
N PRO A 293 -14.48 -7.35 25.39
CA PRO A 293 -14.88 -6.55 26.53
C PRO A 293 -15.71 -5.35 26.06
N LEU A 294 -17.03 -5.40 26.29
CA LEU A 294 -18.00 -4.36 25.93
C LEU A 294 -18.01 -3.19 26.92
N TYR A 295 -16.96 -3.05 27.72
CA TYR A 295 -16.82 -2.03 28.72
C TYR A 295 -15.42 -1.43 28.71
N PHE A 296 -15.32 -0.17 29.09
CA PHE A 296 -14.06 0.47 29.42
C PHE A 296 -13.98 0.70 30.93
N ARG A 297 -12.84 0.31 31.52
CA ARG A 297 -12.57 0.41 32.94
C ARG A 297 -11.72 1.66 33.21
N THR A 298 -12.27 2.64 33.91
CA THR A 298 -11.48 3.76 34.43
C THR A 298 -11.01 3.44 35.84
N PHE A 299 -9.71 3.60 36.09
CA PHE A 299 -9.21 3.73 37.45
C PHE A 299 -9.38 5.20 37.84
N ALA A 300 -10.24 5.51 38.81
CA ALA A 300 -10.35 6.87 39.31
C ALA A 300 -8.95 7.37 39.69
N SER A 301 -8.48 8.44 39.02
CA SER A 301 -7.19 9.03 39.32
C SER A 301 -7.22 9.54 40.75
N SER A 302 -6.17 9.22 41.51
CA SER A 302 -5.92 9.83 42.80
C SER A 302 -5.72 11.33 42.60
N SER A 303 -6.70 12.15 42.95
CA SER A 303 -6.40 13.43 43.56
C SER A 303 -5.47 13.13 44.74
N ALA A 304 -4.28 13.74 44.72
CA ALA A 304 -3.17 13.47 45.62
C ALA A 304 -3.60 13.37 47.10
N PRO A 305 -3.08 12.40 47.87
CA PRO A 305 -3.14 12.53 49.32
C PRO A 305 -2.22 13.68 49.72
N SER A 306 -2.79 14.71 50.35
CA SER A 306 -2.02 15.67 51.14
C SER A 306 -1.10 14.88 52.07
N GLN A 307 0.20 15.17 52.04
CA GLN A 307 1.20 14.57 52.92
C GLN A 307 0.74 14.64 54.38
N GLY A 308 0.54 13.47 54.98
CA GLY A 308 0.06 13.31 56.35
C GLY A 308 -0.11 11.85 56.74
N SER A 309 1.02 11.15 56.84
CA SER A 309 1.37 10.05 57.78
C SER A 309 0.31 9.65 58.83
N ILE A 310 0.12 8.40 59.27
CA ILE A 310 0.71 7.05 59.07
C ILE A 310 -0.32 6.06 59.70
N SER A 311 -0.22 4.79 59.28
CA SER A 311 -0.79 3.58 59.91
C SER A 311 -2.31 3.44 59.97
N ASP A 312 -2.85 2.64 59.04
CA ASP A 312 -3.67 1.52 59.47
C ASP A 312 -3.58 0.34 58.50
N VAL A 313 -3.36 -0.83 59.09
CA VAL A 313 -3.41 -2.13 58.44
C VAL A 313 -4.89 -2.45 58.19
N GLY A 314 -5.41 -1.99 57.06
CA GLY A 314 -6.78 -2.24 56.64
C GLY A 314 -6.89 -1.99 55.14
N GLY A 315 -6.99 -3.07 54.36
CA GLY A 315 -7.15 -2.99 52.91
C GLY A 315 -8.31 -2.06 52.57
N ASN A 316 -8.02 -0.97 51.85
CA ASN A 316 -9.03 0.00 51.45
C ASN A 316 -9.93 -0.65 50.39
N PRO A 317 -11.18 -1.07 50.69
CA PRO A 317 -12.01 -1.86 49.78
C PRO A 317 -12.71 -1.00 48.70
N GLY A 318 -12.36 0.29 48.61
CA GLY A 318 -13.23 1.31 48.00
C GLY A 318 -12.99 1.67 46.53
N ARG A 319 -12.07 1.02 45.81
CA ARG A 319 -11.91 1.28 44.35
C ARG A 319 -12.65 0.22 43.55
N ILE A 320 -13.98 0.29 43.55
CA ILE A 320 -14.79 -0.50 42.62
C ILE A 320 -14.50 0.05 41.22
N PRO A 321 -13.88 -0.72 40.31
CA PRO A 321 -13.76 -0.29 38.93
C PRO A 321 -15.18 -0.07 38.36
N VAL A 322 -15.45 1.14 37.87
CA VAL A 322 -16.71 1.41 37.18
C VAL A 322 -16.51 1.01 35.73
N ASP A 323 -17.19 -0.05 35.33
CA ASP A 323 -17.19 -0.54 33.96
C ASP A 323 -18.29 0.21 33.19
N PHE A 324 -17.89 1.07 32.24
CA PHE A 324 -18.83 1.81 31.39
C PHE A 324 -19.04 1.07 30.07
N PRO A 325 -20.29 0.77 29.65
CA PRO A 325 -20.53 0.10 28.40
C PRO A 325 -20.09 0.98 27.23
N THR A 326 -19.31 0.42 26.30
CA THR A 326 -18.84 1.13 25.11
C THR A 326 -19.07 0.27 23.86
N PRO A 327 -19.50 0.87 22.73
CA PRO A 327 -19.52 0.16 21.46
C PRO A 327 -18.12 -0.32 21.10
N VAL A 328 -18.02 -1.58 20.69
CA VAL A 328 -16.77 -2.22 20.31
C VAL A 328 -16.83 -2.64 18.85
N GLN A 329 -15.73 -2.41 18.14
CA GLN A 329 -15.46 -3.06 16.87
C GLN A 329 -14.23 -3.94 17.00
N VAL A 330 -14.29 -5.14 16.44
CA VAL A 330 -13.14 -6.05 16.34
C VAL A 330 -12.79 -6.23 14.88
N TRP A 331 -11.55 -5.92 14.54
CA TRP A 331 -10.98 -6.10 13.20
C TRP A 331 -10.05 -7.30 13.22
N GLN A 332 -10.22 -8.21 12.26
CA GLN A 332 -9.43 -9.45 12.19
C GLN A 332 -8.55 -9.47 10.95
N TYR A 333 -7.28 -9.82 11.16
CA TYR A 333 -6.25 -10.01 10.15
C TYR A 333 -5.64 -11.41 10.35
N PRO A 334 -6.39 -12.48 9.99
CA PRO A 334 -5.92 -13.84 10.18
C PRO A 334 -4.61 -14.13 9.44
N GLU A 335 -4.38 -13.49 8.30
CA GLU A 335 -3.11 -13.55 7.55
C GLU A 335 -1.92 -12.96 8.30
N LEU A 336 -2.18 -12.11 9.30
CA LEU A 336 -1.16 -11.55 10.20
C LEU A 336 -1.22 -12.19 11.60
N GLY A 337 -2.13 -13.14 11.85
CA GLY A 337 -2.38 -13.66 13.21
C GLY A 337 -2.88 -12.60 14.19
N MET A 338 -3.46 -11.51 13.70
CA MET A 338 -3.72 -10.29 14.47
C MET A 338 -5.22 -10.00 14.60
N ARG A 339 -5.60 -9.45 15.75
CA ARG A 339 -6.95 -9.03 16.13
C ARG A 339 -6.89 -7.69 16.85
N LEU A 340 -7.51 -6.67 16.27
CA LEU A 340 -7.59 -5.34 16.87
C LEU A 340 -8.95 -5.12 17.52
N VAL A 341 -8.96 -4.73 18.80
CA VAL A 341 -10.17 -4.34 19.53
C VAL A 341 -10.21 -2.82 19.63
N LEU A 342 -11.28 -2.23 19.11
CA LEU A 342 -11.49 -0.80 19.03
C LEU A 342 -12.72 -0.42 19.85
N GLN A 343 -12.60 0.59 20.71
CA GLN A 343 -13.67 1.05 21.60
C GLN A 343 -14.06 2.48 21.28
N ASP A 344 -15.36 2.73 21.12
CA ASP A 344 -15.92 4.08 21.00
C ASP A 344 -16.20 4.66 22.39
N ARG A 345 -15.14 5.14 23.05
CA ARG A 345 -15.24 5.69 24.41
C ARG A 345 -16.01 7.00 24.49
N SER A 346 -16.11 7.72 23.37
CA SER A 346 -16.90 8.94 23.32
C SER A 346 -18.38 8.67 23.05
N LEU A 347 -18.78 7.46 22.65
CA LEU A 347 -20.13 7.14 22.18
C LEU A 347 -20.57 7.95 20.95
N HIS A 348 -19.61 8.46 20.19
CA HIS A 348 -19.83 9.38 19.07
C HIS A 348 -19.25 8.85 17.75
N GLY A 349 -18.94 7.56 17.72
CA GLY A 349 -18.32 6.87 16.60
C GLY A 349 -16.83 7.18 16.44
N ARG A 350 -16.14 7.61 17.50
CA ARG A 350 -14.68 7.85 17.51
C ARG A 350 -13.99 6.69 18.20
N PHE A 351 -13.52 5.74 17.39
CA PHE A 351 -12.93 4.52 17.87
C PHE A 351 -11.47 4.70 18.24
N GLN A 352 -11.10 4.19 19.41
CA GLN A 352 -9.74 4.22 19.93
C GLN A 352 -9.29 2.79 20.22
N PRO A 353 -7.97 2.51 20.25
CA PRO A 353 -7.49 1.19 20.62
C PRO A 353 -7.96 0.87 22.05
N GLN A 354 -8.20 -0.41 22.34
CA GLN A 354 -8.51 -0.83 23.69
C GLN A 354 -7.43 -0.34 24.66
N ALA A 355 -7.85 0.41 25.68
CA ALA A 355 -6.95 0.96 26.68
C ALA A 355 -6.64 -0.11 27.73
N ASN A 356 -5.69 -0.98 27.41
CA ASN A 356 -5.09 -1.93 28.34
C ASN A 356 -3.76 -1.37 28.87
N MET A 357 -3.42 -1.68 30.13
CA MET A 357 -2.11 -1.31 30.68
C MET A 357 -0.98 -2.11 30.04
N ASP A 358 -1.28 -3.34 29.62
CA ASP A 358 -0.37 -4.21 28.89
C ASP A 358 -0.68 -4.18 27.38
N VAL A 359 0.38 -4.25 26.56
CA VAL A 359 0.25 -4.39 25.11
C VAL A 359 -0.46 -5.72 24.82
N ASP A 360 -1.63 -5.68 24.18
CA ASP A 360 -2.31 -6.90 23.73
C ASP A 360 -1.43 -7.59 22.67
N PRO A 361 -0.86 -8.79 22.96
CA PRO A 361 -0.04 -9.50 21.98
C PRO A 361 -0.81 -9.84 20.71
N ALA A 362 -2.13 -10.03 20.80
CA ALA A 362 -2.98 -10.30 19.65
C ALA A 362 -3.19 -9.06 18.77
N ALA A 363 -2.90 -7.86 19.28
CA ALA A 363 -2.94 -6.62 18.50
C ALA A 363 -1.65 -6.38 17.70
N ARG A 364 -0.72 -7.35 17.68
CA ARG A 364 0.50 -7.31 16.85
C ARG A 364 0.51 -8.47 15.85
N PRO A 365 1.14 -8.29 14.68
CA PRO A 365 1.36 -9.38 13.75
C PRO A 365 2.22 -10.50 14.37
N ASP A 366 1.86 -11.75 14.10
CA ASP A 366 2.64 -12.93 14.49
C ASP A 366 3.98 -12.95 13.73
N PRO A 367 5.13 -12.88 14.42
CA PRO A 367 6.44 -12.88 13.76
C PRO A 367 6.73 -14.14 12.94
N THR A 368 6.05 -15.26 13.21
CA THR A 368 6.19 -16.50 12.45
C THR A 368 5.47 -16.43 11.10
N LEU A 369 4.30 -15.77 11.05
CA LEU A 369 3.54 -15.58 9.81
C LEU A 369 4.20 -14.52 8.90
N LEU A 370 4.88 -13.53 9.49
CA LEU A 370 5.70 -12.58 8.72
C LEU A 370 6.91 -13.24 8.04
N LYS A 371 7.39 -14.38 8.56
CA LYS A 371 8.51 -15.14 8.00
C LYS A 371 8.02 -16.07 6.89
N GLY A 372 8.09 -15.60 5.65
CA GLY A 372 7.83 -16.42 4.45
C GLY A 372 6.58 -16.03 3.66
N ALA A 373 5.78 -15.10 4.17
CA ALA A 373 4.70 -14.47 3.40
C ALA A 373 5.23 -13.37 2.48
N ASP A 374 4.48 -13.05 1.41
CA ASP A 374 4.75 -11.92 0.51
C ASP A 374 4.41 -10.58 1.20
N LEU A 375 5.04 -10.34 2.36
CA LEU A 375 4.82 -9.21 3.25
C LEU A 375 6.15 -8.47 3.54
N LEU A 376 6.03 -7.18 3.82
CA LEU A 376 7.08 -6.30 4.30
C LEU A 376 6.63 -5.71 5.63
N SER A 377 7.42 -5.89 6.67
CA SER A 377 7.11 -5.44 8.03
C SER A 377 8.04 -4.31 8.46
N PHE A 378 7.48 -3.27 9.06
CA PHE A 378 8.19 -2.10 9.57
C PHE A 378 8.01 -1.96 11.09
N GLY A 379 9.06 -1.48 11.77
CA GLY A 379 9.06 -1.21 13.21
C GLY A 379 8.54 -2.38 14.06
N ASP A 380 9.09 -3.58 13.86
CA ASP A 380 8.68 -4.81 14.56
C ASP A 380 7.18 -5.17 14.42
N GLY A 381 6.59 -4.89 13.25
CA GLY A 381 5.20 -5.22 12.93
C GLY A 381 4.21 -4.10 13.23
N VAL A 382 4.68 -2.88 13.46
CA VAL A 382 3.82 -1.67 13.57
C VAL A 382 3.12 -1.37 12.25
N ALA A 383 3.72 -1.71 11.11
CA ALA A 383 3.06 -1.64 9.81
C ALA A 383 3.47 -2.83 8.94
N VAL A 384 2.52 -3.37 8.17
CA VAL A 384 2.75 -4.51 7.28
C VAL A 384 2.13 -4.24 5.92
N PHE A 385 2.94 -4.36 4.87
CA PHE A 385 2.60 -4.10 3.47
C PHE A 385 2.77 -5.37 2.64
N HIS A 386 2.07 -5.47 1.52
CA HIS A 386 2.24 -6.59 0.59
C HIS A 386 3.43 -6.32 -0.34
N ARG A 387 4.16 -7.38 -0.70
CA ARG A 387 5.22 -7.27 -1.73
C ARG A 387 4.65 -7.24 -3.15
N LEU A 388 3.48 -7.84 -3.30
CA LEU A 388 2.78 -7.94 -4.58
C LEU A 388 1.59 -6.97 -4.55
N PRO A 389 1.44 -6.14 -5.60
CA PRO A 389 0.24 -5.38 -5.83
C PRO A 389 -1.04 -6.24 -5.82
N PRO A 390 -2.20 -5.61 -5.57
CA PRO A 390 -3.48 -6.30 -5.61
C PRO A 390 -3.72 -7.00 -6.95
N ARG A 391 -4.38 -8.16 -6.91
CA ARG A 391 -4.68 -9.05 -8.07
C ARG A 391 -3.48 -9.76 -8.67
N GLU A 392 -2.25 -9.50 -8.21
CA GLU A 392 -1.11 -10.27 -8.67
C GLU A 392 -1.04 -11.64 -7.98
N GLN A 393 -0.65 -12.65 -8.75
CA GLN A 393 -0.50 -14.03 -8.29
C GLN A 393 0.94 -14.46 -8.44
N ARG A 394 1.52 -15.02 -7.38
CA ARG A 394 2.90 -15.47 -7.43
C ARG A 394 3.09 -16.63 -8.43
N ILE A 395 4.11 -16.51 -9.27
CA ILE A 395 4.72 -17.62 -9.99
C ILE A 395 6.06 -17.91 -9.32
N GLU A 396 6.37 -19.18 -9.14
CA GLU A 396 7.71 -19.59 -8.73
C GLU A 396 8.71 -19.27 -9.84
N THR A 397 9.76 -18.52 -9.50
CA THR A 397 10.81 -18.12 -10.43
C THR A 397 12.14 -18.52 -9.86
N HIS A 398 12.82 -19.38 -10.60
CA HIS A 398 14.18 -19.78 -10.31
C HIS A 398 15.12 -19.02 -11.23
N GLY A 399 16.37 -18.88 -10.82
CA GLY A 399 17.37 -18.26 -11.67
C GLY A 399 18.78 -18.53 -11.18
N ILE A 400 19.72 -18.20 -12.05
CA ILE A 400 21.15 -18.24 -11.77
C ILE A 400 21.80 -16.94 -12.22
N ILE A 401 22.93 -16.64 -11.60
CA ILE A 401 23.84 -15.58 -12.00
C ILE A 401 25.17 -16.23 -12.33
N ALA A 402 25.79 -15.79 -13.43
CA ALA A 402 27.12 -16.23 -13.83
C ALA A 402 27.96 -15.04 -14.31
N ARG A 403 29.26 -15.10 -14.04
CA ARG A 403 30.23 -14.05 -14.31
C ARG A 403 31.22 -14.49 -15.37
N PHE A 404 31.55 -13.57 -16.25
CA PHE A 404 32.42 -13.73 -17.41
C PHE A 404 33.39 -12.53 -17.46
N ALA A 405 34.55 -12.65 -18.10
CA ALA A 405 35.52 -11.55 -18.15
C ALA A 405 35.16 -10.43 -19.15
N GLY A 406 34.34 -10.74 -20.17
CA GLY A 406 33.98 -9.84 -21.26
C GLY A 406 35.16 -9.34 -22.11
N GLU A 407 34.88 -8.56 -23.16
CA GLU A 407 35.94 -8.04 -24.07
C GLU A 407 36.67 -6.81 -23.51
N ARG A 408 35.95 -5.97 -22.74
CA ARG A 408 36.46 -4.69 -22.20
C ARG A 408 36.24 -4.53 -20.70
N SER A 409 35.23 -5.19 -20.16
CA SER A 409 34.90 -5.22 -18.75
C SER A 409 34.22 -6.55 -18.43
N PRO A 410 34.22 -6.99 -17.17
CA PRO A 410 33.49 -8.17 -16.76
C PRO A 410 32.05 -8.14 -17.26
N ARG A 411 31.54 -9.31 -17.62
CA ARG A 411 30.18 -9.51 -18.08
C ARG A 411 29.41 -10.32 -17.07
N LEU A 412 28.26 -9.80 -16.69
CA LEU A 412 27.31 -10.46 -15.82
C LEU A 412 26.19 -11.06 -16.66
N MET A 413 25.86 -12.32 -16.39
CA MET A 413 24.73 -13.02 -16.96
C MET A 413 23.73 -13.35 -15.84
N ALA A 414 22.45 -13.13 -16.11
CA ALA A 414 21.36 -13.64 -15.29
C ALA A 414 20.42 -14.45 -16.16
N GLN A 415 20.10 -15.67 -15.76
CA GLN A 415 19.08 -16.47 -16.43
C GLN A 415 17.98 -16.82 -15.44
N VAL A 416 16.73 -16.70 -15.87
CA VAL A 416 15.56 -17.11 -15.08
C VAL A 416 14.76 -18.16 -15.79
N GLU A 417 14.10 -18.97 -15.00
CA GLU A 417 13.22 -20.05 -15.44
C GLU A 417 11.92 -20.02 -14.61
N VAL A 418 10.80 -20.23 -15.29
CA VAL A 418 9.45 -20.28 -14.69
C VAL A 418 8.63 -21.37 -15.33
N ALA A 419 7.67 -21.92 -14.57
CA ALA A 419 6.65 -22.80 -15.13
C ALA A 419 5.76 -22.04 -16.13
N GLY A 420 5.59 -22.61 -17.33
CA GLY A 420 4.76 -22.02 -18.38
C GLY A 420 4.62 -22.89 -19.62
N SER A 421 3.42 -22.86 -20.22
CA SER A 421 3.09 -23.58 -21.46
C SER A 421 3.56 -22.82 -22.71
N PRO A 422 3.57 -23.44 -23.92
CA PRO A 422 4.00 -22.73 -25.15
C PRO A 422 3.04 -21.62 -25.56
N ALA A 423 1.82 -21.65 -25.05
CA ALA A 423 0.82 -20.62 -25.27
C ALA A 423 0.96 -19.44 -24.29
N ASP A 424 1.77 -19.57 -23.24
CA ASP A 424 1.94 -18.51 -22.24
C ASP A 424 2.79 -17.38 -22.82
N SER A 425 2.29 -16.14 -22.76
CA SER A 425 3.09 -14.95 -23.04
C SER A 425 3.63 -14.40 -21.72
N LEU A 426 4.94 -14.59 -21.51
CA LEU A 426 5.64 -14.13 -20.30
C LEU A 426 6.72 -13.13 -20.68
N LEU A 427 6.79 -12.02 -19.95
CA LEU A 427 7.79 -10.96 -20.11
C LEU A 427 8.69 -10.92 -18.87
N ALA A 428 9.99 -11.10 -19.06
CA ALA A 428 10.99 -10.84 -18.03
C ALA A 428 11.52 -9.41 -18.17
N ARG A 429 11.70 -8.75 -17.04
CA ARG A 429 12.46 -7.51 -16.90
C ARG A 429 13.58 -7.75 -15.91
N TRP A 430 14.75 -7.19 -16.16
CA TRP A 430 15.86 -7.22 -15.20
C TRP A 430 16.38 -5.84 -14.90
N VAL A 431 16.95 -5.71 -13.71
CA VAL A 431 17.74 -4.56 -13.29
C VAL A 431 18.93 -5.05 -12.50
N VAL A 432 20.08 -4.42 -12.71
CA VAL A 432 21.27 -4.58 -11.88
C VAL A 432 21.46 -3.27 -11.14
N THR A 433 21.51 -3.31 -9.81
CA THR A 433 21.73 -2.13 -8.97
C THR A 433 23.04 -2.24 -8.21
N ASP A 434 23.75 -1.11 -8.04
CA ASP A 434 24.94 -1.05 -7.19
C ASP A 434 24.60 -1.10 -5.69
N ARG A 435 25.62 -1.08 -4.81
CA ARG A 435 25.45 -1.01 -3.34
C ARG A 435 24.62 0.19 -2.84
N SER A 436 24.49 1.25 -3.64
CA SER A 436 23.67 2.43 -3.32
C SER A 436 22.22 2.31 -3.80
N GLY A 437 21.87 1.19 -4.44
CA GLY A 437 20.56 0.95 -5.04
C GLY A 437 20.34 1.69 -6.37
N ARG A 438 21.40 2.24 -6.99
CA ARG A 438 21.27 2.92 -8.28
C ARG A 438 21.28 1.89 -9.41
N PRO A 439 20.37 1.98 -10.38
CA PRO A 439 20.36 1.07 -11.52
C PRO A 439 21.58 1.34 -12.42
N VAL A 440 22.33 0.27 -12.69
CA VAL A 440 23.50 0.24 -13.59
C VAL A 440 23.08 -0.16 -14.99
N THR A 441 22.21 -1.16 -15.10
CA THR A 441 21.63 -1.60 -16.37
C THR A 441 20.20 -2.09 -16.17
N ARG A 442 19.41 -2.04 -17.25
CA ARG A 442 18.03 -2.52 -17.33
C ARG A 442 17.81 -3.19 -18.68
N GLY A 443 16.82 -4.07 -18.74
CA GLY A 443 16.44 -4.75 -19.97
C GLY A 443 15.13 -5.50 -19.82
N ALA A 444 14.53 -5.85 -20.95
CA ALA A 444 13.28 -6.61 -20.99
C ALA A 444 13.29 -7.56 -22.19
N GLN A 445 12.71 -8.74 -22.03
CA GLN A 445 12.58 -9.73 -23.10
C GLN A 445 11.47 -10.73 -22.78
N VAL A 446 10.86 -11.25 -23.84
CA VAL A 446 9.86 -12.32 -23.77
C VAL A 446 10.60 -13.63 -23.46
N LEU A 447 10.02 -14.46 -22.59
CA LEU A 447 10.60 -15.77 -22.29
C LEU A 447 10.43 -16.72 -23.48
N ALA A 448 11.47 -17.50 -23.76
CA ALA A 448 11.51 -18.54 -24.79
C ALA A 448 11.23 -19.93 -24.19
N LEU A 449 11.12 -20.93 -25.06
CA LEU A 449 11.09 -22.34 -24.64
C LEU A 449 12.42 -22.69 -23.97
N ASP A 450 12.37 -23.33 -22.81
CA ASP A 450 13.56 -23.85 -22.15
C ASP A 450 14.00 -25.18 -22.77
N ALA A 451 15.27 -25.32 -23.15
CA ALA A 451 15.81 -26.55 -23.68
C ALA A 451 15.88 -27.69 -22.65
N CYS A 452 15.90 -27.41 -21.34
CA CYS A 452 15.83 -28.46 -20.33
C CYS A 452 14.44 -29.14 -20.32
N ASP A 453 13.38 -28.34 -20.37
CA ASP A 453 11.98 -28.80 -20.46
C ASP A 453 11.11 -27.88 -21.34
N PRO A 454 11.09 -28.10 -22.66
CA PRO A 454 10.36 -27.22 -23.59
C PRO A 454 8.85 -27.22 -23.37
N ALA A 455 8.31 -28.28 -22.77
CA ALA A 455 6.88 -28.47 -22.59
C ALA A 455 6.35 -27.66 -21.41
N GLU A 456 7.08 -27.64 -20.29
CA GLU A 456 6.59 -27.10 -19.01
C GLU A 456 7.32 -25.84 -18.53
N ARG A 457 8.48 -25.48 -19.12
CA ARG A 457 9.35 -24.40 -18.61
C ARG A 457 9.68 -23.34 -19.64
N ARG A 458 9.72 -22.10 -19.19
CA ARG A 458 10.04 -20.91 -19.98
C ARG A 458 11.26 -20.22 -19.40
N THR A 459 12.17 -19.76 -20.25
CA THR A 459 13.47 -19.20 -19.83
C THR A 459 13.78 -17.87 -20.50
N SER A 460 14.62 -17.07 -19.85
CA SER A 460 15.20 -15.86 -20.43
C SER A 460 16.59 -15.59 -19.88
N GLN A 461 17.52 -15.18 -20.76
CA GLN A 461 18.90 -14.89 -20.42
C GLN A 461 19.23 -13.42 -20.68
N PHE A 462 19.70 -12.72 -19.65
CA PHE A 462 20.15 -11.34 -19.74
C PHE A 462 21.67 -11.28 -19.58
N THR A 463 22.31 -10.38 -20.31
CA THR A 463 23.75 -10.15 -20.21
C THR A 463 24.06 -8.66 -20.25
N ALA A 464 25.01 -8.21 -19.44
CA ALA A 464 25.55 -6.85 -19.51
C ALA A 464 27.02 -6.83 -19.11
N ASP A 465 27.80 -6.02 -19.80
CA ASP A 465 29.17 -5.70 -19.42
C ASP A 465 29.09 -4.62 -18.31
N ILE A 466 29.61 -4.94 -17.11
CA ILE A 466 29.54 -4.07 -15.93
C ILE A 466 30.93 -3.93 -15.26
N PRO A 467 31.24 -2.78 -14.65
CA PRO A 467 32.49 -2.59 -13.93
C PRO A 467 32.65 -3.56 -12.74
N PRO A 468 33.87 -3.77 -12.24
CA PRO A 468 34.08 -4.48 -10.98
C PRO A 468 33.35 -3.82 -9.81
N GLY A 469 32.79 -4.63 -8.91
CA GLY A 469 32.04 -4.17 -7.75
C GLY A 469 30.95 -5.15 -7.32
N ASP A 470 30.19 -4.75 -6.30
CA ASP A 470 29.08 -5.53 -5.78
C ASP A 470 27.75 -4.98 -6.26
N TYR A 471 26.90 -5.91 -6.68
CA TYR A 471 25.63 -5.62 -7.29
C TYR A 471 24.53 -6.49 -6.70
N GLN A 472 23.30 -6.00 -6.82
CA GLN A 472 22.09 -6.79 -6.64
C GLN A 472 21.44 -6.95 -8.01
N VAL A 473 21.20 -8.20 -8.42
CA VAL A 473 20.47 -8.51 -9.65
C VAL A 473 19.04 -8.86 -9.28
N THR A 474 18.10 -8.22 -9.95
CA THR A 474 16.68 -8.52 -9.80
C THR A 474 16.08 -8.80 -11.17
N VAL A 475 15.37 -9.91 -11.29
CA VAL A 475 14.62 -10.27 -12.49
C VAL A 475 13.16 -10.51 -12.09
N SER A 476 12.25 -9.75 -12.69
CA SER A 476 10.80 -9.85 -12.49
C SER A 476 10.19 -10.43 -13.74
N VAL A 477 9.39 -11.48 -13.59
CA VAL A 477 8.67 -12.15 -14.69
C VAL A 477 7.19 -11.86 -14.53
N ARG A 478 6.56 -11.33 -15.58
CA ARG A 478 5.13 -11.02 -15.61
C ARG A 478 4.43 -11.83 -16.69
N GLY A 479 3.25 -12.35 -16.38
CA GLY A 479 2.40 -13.11 -17.28
C GLY A 479 0.97 -12.58 -17.33
N ALA A 480 0.14 -13.23 -18.14
CA ALA A 480 -1.29 -12.92 -18.19
C ALA A 480 -1.98 -13.12 -16.83
N ALA A 481 -3.13 -12.45 -16.64
CA ALA A 481 -3.96 -12.54 -15.44
C ALA A 481 -3.25 -12.14 -14.13
N GLY A 482 -2.28 -11.22 -14.20
CA GLY A 482 -1.56 -10.72 -13.01
C GLY A 482 -0.56 -11.71 -12.44
N ARG A 483 -0.20 -12.77 -13.16
CA ARG A 483 0.83 -13.69 -12.69
C ARG A 483 2.19 -12.99 -12.66
N ARG A 484 2.92 -13.09 -11.55
CA ARG A 484 4.23 -12.49 -11.38
C ARG A 484 5.16 -13.34 -10.54
N GLY A 485 6.40 -13.46 -10.96
CA GLY A 485 7.45 -14.08 -10.18
C GLY A 485 8.71 -13.21 -10.15
N MET A 486 9.57 -13.45 -9.17
CA MET A 486 10.76 -12.64 -8.95
C MET A 486 11.93 -13.51 -8.53
N PHE A 487 13.07 -13.25 -9.13
CA PHE A 487 14.37 -13.78 -8.75
C PHE A 487 15.28 -12.63 -8.34
N GLN A 488 15.91 -12.77 -7.17
CA GLN A 488 16.86 -11.79 -6.66
C GLN A 488 18.09 -12.50 -6.12
N ALA A 489 19.28 -12.08 -6.56
CA ALA A 489 20.52 -12.59 -6.00
C ALA A 489 21.64 -11.53 -6.05
N PRO A 490 22.52 -11.50 -5.04
CA PRO A 490 23.71 -10.66 -5.06
C PRO A 490 24.71 -11.18 -6.09
N ALA A 491 25.50 -10.27 -6.66
CA ALA A 491 26.56 -10.58 -7.60
C ALA A 491 27.81 -9.75 -7.27
N GLU A 492 28.93 -10.43 -7.03
CA GLU A 492 30.24 -9.78 -6.87
C GLU A 492 31.05 -9.98 -8.15
N VAL A 493 31.42 -8.87 -8.77
CA VAL A 493 32.18 -8.84 -10.02
C VAL A 493 33.60 -8.41 -9.74
N GLU A 494 34.53 -9.33 -9.91
CA GLU A 494 35.94 -9.11 -9.64
C GLU A 494 36.63 -8.32 -10.77
N PRO A 495 37.67 -7.54 -10.45
CA PRO A 495 38.53 -6.94 -11.46
C PRO A 495 39.27 -8.01 -12.26
N VAL A 496 39.43 -7.77 -13.56
CA VAL A 496 40.12 -8.70 -14.45
C VAL A 496 41.62 -8.70 -14.14
N GLY A 497 42.11 -9.82 -13.59
CA GLY A 497 43.55 -10.03 -13.32
C GLY A 497 44.37 -10.36 -14.58
N PRO A 498 45.71 -10.28 -14.51
CA PRO A 498 46.58 -10.49 -15.68
C PRO A 498 46.84 -11.97 -16.04
N GLY A 499 46.63 -12.91 -15.11
CA GLY A 499 46.88 -14.35 -15.32
C GLY A 499 45.68 -15.11 -15.88
N LEU A 500 45.85 -16.42 -16.11
CA LEU A 500 44.80 -17.35 -16.55
C LEU A 500 43.50 -17.10 -15.77
N GLY A 501 42.40 -16.88 -16.50
CA GLY A 501 41.08 -16.62 -15.93
C GLY A 501 40.06 -17.64 -16.36
N LEU A 502 39.09 -17.89 -15.48
CA LEU A 502 37.92 -18.70 -15.77
C LEU A 502 36.65 -17.91 -15.46
N SER A 503 35.62 -18.10 -16.28
CA SER A 503 34.26 -17.69 -15.93
C SER A 503 33.68 -18.60 -14.84
N ASP A 504 32.52 -18.24 -14.33
CA ASP A 504 31.70 -19.20 -13.59
C ASP A 504 31.35 -20.39 -14.51
N LEU A 505 31.30 -21.59 -13.92
CA LEU A 505 30.85 -22.81 -14.59
C LEU A 505 29.32 -22.86 -14.57
N VAL A 506 28.71 -22.87 -15.76
CA VAL A 506 27.26 -22.95 -15.90
C VAL A 506 26.85 -24.29 -16.45
N LEU A 507 26.06 -25.05 -15.69
CA LEU A 507 25.48 -26.30 -16.19
C LEU A 507 24.46 -25.99 -17.27
N ALA A 508 24.58 -26.59 -18.45
CA ALA A 508 23.78 -26.27 -19.61
C ALA A 508 22.93 -27.48 -20.04
N CYS A 509 21.76 -27.17 -20.60
CA CYS A 509 20.87 -28.11 -21.27
C CYS A 509 21.00 -27.99 -22.80
N GLY A 510 20.68 -29.07 -23.50
CA GLY A 510 20.77 -29.15 -24.96
C GLY A 510 22.08 -29.77 -25.45
N ASP A 511 22.21 -29.89 -26.77
CA ASP A 511 23.40 -30.44 -27.42
C ASP A 511 24.49 -29.34 -27.52
N PRO A 512 25.66 -29.50 -26.87
CA PRO A 512 26.76 -28.54 -26.92
C PRO A 512 27.18 -28.13 -28.33
N SER A 513 27.01 -29.02 -29.32
CA SER A 513 27.36 -28.76 -30.72
C SER A 513 26.44 -27.75 -31.40
N LEU A 514 25.22 -27.54 -30.88
CA LEU A 514 24.23 -26.60 -31.41
C LEU A 514 24.24 -25.24 -30.69
N LEU A 515 25.01 -25.12 -29.59
CA LEU A 515 24.98 -23.95 -28.68
C LEU A 515 26.10 -22.93 -28.96
N VAL A 516 27.02 -23.23 -29.88
CA VAL A 516 28.12 -22.32 -30.26
C VAL A 516 27.81 -21.66 -31.61
N GLY A 517 27.17 -20.49 -31.56
CA GLY A 517 26.91 -19.66 -32.74
C GLY A 517 27.17 -18.18 -32.49
N GLY A 518 28.19 -17.60 -33.13
CA GLY A 518 28.45 -16.14 -33.13
C GLY A 518 29.27 -15.58 -31.96
N GLY A 519 29.19 -14.25 -31.78
CA GLY A 519 29.98 -13.47 -30.81
C GLY A 519 29.62 -13.65 -29.34
N SER A 520 28.54 -14.35 -29.01
CA SER A 520 28.13 -14.73 -27.65
C SER A 520 27.58 -16.16 -27.62
N ALA A 521 27.89 -16.93 -26.58
CA ALA A 521 27.26 -18.23 -26.38
C ALA A 521 25.84 -18.05 -25.85
N ARG A 522 24.86 -18.64 -26.53
CA ARG A 522 23.48 -18.76 -26.06
C ARG A 522 23.22 -20.21 -25.71
N PHE A 523 22.90 -20.45 -24.45
CA PHE A 523 22.56 -21.76 -23.93
C PHE A 523 21.53 -21.58 -22.82
N ASP A 524 20.73 -22.62 -22.60
CA ASP A 524 19.82 -22.66 -21.48
C ASP A 524 20.52 -23.34 -20.31
N ALA A 525 20.76 -22.57 -19.25
CA ALA A 525 21.29 -23.12 -18.01
C ALA A 525 20.29 -24.03 -17.32
N ASN A 526 20.78 -25.14 -16.78
CA ASN A 526 20.05 -25.97 -15.82
C ASN A 526 20.04 -25.27 -14.46
N VAL A 527 19.03 -24.42 -14.24
CA VAL A 527 18.90 -23.58 -13.05
C VAL A 527 18.81 -24.40 -11.77
N ASP A 528 18.13 -25.55 -11.81
CA ASP A 528 17.94 -26.41 -10.65
C ASP A 528 19.19 -27.27 -10.32
N GLY A 529 20.16 -27.33 -11.24
CA GLY A 529 21.32 -28.21 -11.14
C GLY A 529 20.94 -29.69 -11.04
N SER A 530 19.71 -30.05 -11.42
CA SER A 530 19.17 -31.40 -11.27
C SER A 530 19.09 -32.08 -12.63
N PHE A 531 19.52 -33.34 -12.69
CA PHE A 531 19.52 -34.13 -13.92
C PHE A 531 18.73 -35.41 -13.69
N ARG A 532 17.85 -35.74 -14.65
CA ARG A 532 17.08 -36.99 -14.66
C ARG A 532 17.47 -37.83 -15.88
N GLY A 533 17.61 -39.14 -15.66
CA GLY A 533 17.93 -40.10 -16.72
C GLY A 533 19.43 -40.27 -17.00
N SER A 534 19.75 -40.94 -18.11
CA SER A 534 21.11 -41.37 -18.48
C SER A 534 21.88 -40.36 -19.34
N ARG A 535 21.55 -39.07 -19.25
CA ARG A 535 22.23 -38.04 -20.05
C ARG A 535 23.55 -37.63 -19.38
N SER A 536 24.56 -37.31 -20.19
CA SER A 536 25.79 -36.70 -19.69
C SER A 536 25.49 -35.28 -19.22
N ILE A 537 26.23 -34.80 -18.22
CA ILE A 537 26.15 -33.40 -17.78
C ILE A 537 27.03 -32.57 -18.71
N ALA A 538 26.49 -31.47 -19.23
CA ALA A 538 27.25 -30.47 -19.94
C ALA A 538 27.45 -29.23 -19.05
N GLY A 539 28.69 -28.77 -18.92
CA GLY A 539 29.03 -27.50 -18.28
C GLY A 539 29.65 -26.56 -19.30
N TYR A 540 29.24 -25.30 -19.30
CA TYR A 540 29.80 -24.22 -20.10
C TYR A 540 30.72 -23.35 -19.23
N LEU A 541 31.90 -23.03 -19.77
CA LEU A 541 32.81 -22.05 -19.18
C LEU A 541 33.61 -21.34 -20.27
N GLU A 542 34.11 -20.15 -19.96
CA GLU A 542 35.05 -19.40 -20.77
C GLU A 542 36.41 -19.36 -20.08
N ILE A 543 37.45 -19.68 -20.85
CA ILE A 543 38.85 -19.64 -20.43
C ILE A 543 39.47 -18.39 -21.07
N TYR A 544 40.11 -17.56 -20.27
CA TYR A 544 40.65 -16.28 -20.68
C TYR A 544 42.14 -16.18 -20.43
N ARG A 545 42.80 -15.37 -21.26
CA ARG A 545 44.23 -15.02 -21.16
C ARG A 545 45.11 -16.25 -21.20
N LEU A 546 44.76 -17.19 -22.07
CA LEU A 546 45.58 -18.35 -22.37
C LEU A 546 46.96 -17.91 -22.89
N ALA A 547 48.01 -18.50 -22.33
CA ALA A 547 49.39 -18.29 -22.75
C ALA A 547 49.60 -18.79 -24.18
N LEU A 548 50.11 -17.92 -25.05
CA LEU A 548 50.44 -18.27 -26.42
C LEU A 548 51.84 -18.87 -26.51
N GLY A 549 51.94 -20.04 -27.14
CA GLY A 549 53.19 -20.66 -27.51
C GLY A 549 53.91 -19.92 -28.63
N LYS A 550 55.14 -20.35 -28.94
CA LYS A 550 55.94 -19.80 -30.05
C LYS A 550 55.29 -19.98 -31.42
N ASP A 551 54.36 -20.93 -31.54
CA ASP A 551 53.55 -21.21 -32.71
C ASP A 551 52.33 -20.29 -32.84
N GLY A 552 52.13 -19.37 -31.88
CA GLY A 552 50.97 -18.47 -31.84
C GLY A 552 49.68 -19.16 -31.40
N LEU A 553 49.75 -20.42 -30.93
CA LEU A 553 48.62 -21.18 -30.42
C LEU A 553 48.68 -21.24 -28.89
N ALA A 554 47.52 -21.14 -28.26
CA ALA A 554 47.37 -21.49 -26.86
C ALA A 554 47.35 -23.01 -26.71
N HIS A 555 48.14 -23.55 -25.78
CA HIS A 555 48.10 -24.95 -25.36
C HIS A 555 47.53 -24.95 -23.94
N PHE A 556 46.46 -25.70 -23.70
CA PHE A 556 45.87 -25.78 -22.37
C PHE A 556 45.26 -27.15 -22.14
N GLY A 557 45.23 -27.56 -20.87
CA GLY A 557 44.57 -28.76 -20.39
C GLY A 557 43.47 -28.43 -19.42
N TYR A 558 42.45 -29.27 -19.36
CA TYR A 558 41.44 -29.21 -18.30
C TYR A 558 41.14 -30.58 -17.72
N LEU A 559 40.93 -30.59 -16.40
CA LEU A 559 40.57 -31.73 -15.59
C LEU A 559 39.17 -31.51 -15.01
N CYS A 560 38.25 -32.41 -15.31
CA CYS A 560 36.91 -32.43 -14.71
C CYS A 560 36.84 -33.55 -13.68
N ASN A 561 36.57 -33.20 -12.42
CA ASN A 561 36.40 -34.13 -11.32
C ASN A 561 34.97 -34.08 -10.79
N VAL A 562 34.33 -35.25 -10.65
CA VAL A 562 33.04 -35.39 -9.97
C VAL A 562 33.23 -36.11 -8.65
N ARG A 563 32.74 -35.50 -7.58
CA ARG A 563 32.82 -36.02 -6.21
C ARG A 563 31.43 -36.03 -5.59
N ARG A 564 31.16 -36.94 -4.65
CA ARG A 564 29.90 -36.89 -3.87
C ARG A 564 29.93 -35.68 -2.94
N ALA A 565 28.86 -34.88 -2.95
CA ALA A 565 28.75 -33.69 -2.10
C ALA A 565 28.45 -34.09 -0.65
N ILE A 566 29.10 -33.44 0.31
CA ILE A 566 28.78 -33.61 1.75
C ILE A 566 27.58 -32.74 2.09
N VAL A 567 26.53 -33.32 2.66
CA VAL A 567 25.48 -32.56 3.34
C VAL A 567 26.07 -32.06 4.66
N VAL A 568 26.63 -30.85 4.67
CA VAL A 568 27.02 -30.22 5.93
C VAL A 568 25.75 -29.78 6.63
N GLU A 569 25.21 -30.64 7.50
CA GLU A 569 24.19 -30.19 8.46
C GLU A 569 24.82 -29.09 9.33
N LYS A 570 24.18 -27.92 9.37
CA LYS A 570 24.58 -26.77 10.19
C LYS A 570 24.41 -27.10 11.69
N ARG A 571 25.23 -27.98 12.25
CA ARG A 571 25.40 -28.13 13.70
C ARG A 571 26.80 -28.65 14.02
N GLY A 572 27.60 -27.76 14.62
CA GLY A 572 28.81 -28.11 15.34
C GLY A 572 30.07 -28.16 14.46
N ARG A 573 31.00 -27.25 14.75
CA ARG A 573 32.38 -27.31 14.28
C ARG A 573 33.01 -28.65 14.70
N ALA A 574 33.23 -29.55 13.77
CA ALA A 574 34.28 -30.56 13.84
C ALA A 574 34.74 -30.93 12.42
N ARG A 575 36.06 -30.92 12.26
CA ARG A 575 36.81 -31.21 11.03
C ARG A 575 36.54 -32.64 10.54
N ALA A 576 36.40 -32.78 9.23
CA ALA A 576 36.84 -33.97 8.50
C ALA A 576 37.25 -33.54 7.08
N HIS A 577 38.55 -33.32 6.90
CA HIS A 577 39.19 -33.26 5.58
C HIS A 577 39.53 -34.72 5.21
N GLU A 578 38.52 -35.56 5.01
CA GLU A 578 38.74 -36.83 4.31
C GLU A 578 38.94 -36.47 2.84
N GLU A 579 40.06 -36.92 2.25
CA GLU A 579 40.28 -36.89 0.81
C GLU A 579 39.11 -37.62 0.13
N ARG A 580 38.21 -36.83 -0.47
CA ARG A 580 37.01 -37.34 -1.14
C ARG A 580 37.46 -38.10 -2.38
N ALA A 581 37.12 -39.39 -2.46
CA ALA A 581 37.36 -40.18 -3.66
C ALA A 581 36.66 -39.52 -4.87
N VAL A 582 37.45 -39.23 -5.90
CA VAL A 582 36.95 -38.77 -7.20
C VAL A 582 36.25 -39.95 -7.86
N LEU A 583 34.97 -39.79 -8.17
CA LEU A 583 34.14 -40.84 -8.75
C LEU A 583 34.26 -40.90 -10.27
N VAL A 584 34.38 -39.72 -10.89
CA VAL A 584 34.64 -39.58 -12.33
C VAL A 584 35.72 -38.52 -12.49
N SER A 585 36.76 -38.84 -13.25
CA SER A 585 37.82 -37.90 -13.61
C SER A 585 38.08 -37.99 -15.10
N THR A 586 38.02 -36.86 -15.80
CA THR A 586 38.33 -36.78 -17.23
C THR A 586 39.30 -35.64 -17.48
N ALA A 587 40.41 -35.92 -18.15
CA ALA A 587 41.40 -34.93 -18.56
C ALA A 587 41.45 -34.81 -20.09
N ARG A 588 41.66 -33.59 -20.59
CA ARG A 588 41.88 -33.33 -22.02
C ARG A 588 42.88 -32.21 -22.20
N ASP A 589 43.74 -32.36 -23.21
CA ASP A 589 44.64 -31.32 -23.70
C ASP A 589 44.13 -30.83 -25.06
N GLU A 590 44.07 -29.51 -25.23
CA GLU A 590 43.58 -28.86 -26.44
C GLU A 590 44.55 -27.76 -26.93
N ARG A 591 44.48 -27.47 -28.24
CA ARG A 591 45.15 -26.33 -28.87
C ARG A 591 44.11 -25.35 -29.39
N HIS A 592 44.33 -24.06 -29.19
CA HIS A 592 43.39 -23.02 -29.61
C HIS A 592 44.09 -21.81 -30.23
N VAL A 593 43.40 -21.17 -31.18
CA VAL A 593 43.86 -19.92 -31.79
C VAL A 593 43.33 -18.76 -30.97
N GLY A 594 44.24 -17.92 -30.46
CA GLY A 594 43.88 -16.76 -29.65
C GLY A 594 43.90 -17.04 -28.14
N THR A 595 43.59 -16.01 -27.36
CA THR A 595 43.78 -16.00 -25.89
C THR A 595 42.49 -16.29 -25.11
N MET A 596 41.36 -16.53 -25.79
CA MET A 596 40.07 -16.82 -25.17
C MET A 596 39.46 -18.06 -25.81
N ARG A 597 39.05 -19.03 -24.99
CA ARG A 597 38.36 -20.25 -25.43
C ARG A 597 37.01 -20.38 -24.73
N ARG A 598 35.95 -20.55 -25.52
CA ARG A 598 34.65 -21.03 -25.02
C ARG A 598 34.66 -22.55 -25.01
N GLN A 599 34.39 -23.16 -23.86
CA GLN A 599 34.52 -24.59 -23.66
C GLN A 599 33.25 -25.19 -23.07
N PHE A 600 32.80 -26.28 -23.69
CA PHE A 600 31.85 -27.20 -23.06
C PHE A 600 32.62 -28.40 -22.50
N VAL A 601 32.40 -28.69 -21.22
CA VAL A 601 32.85 -29.92 -20.56
C VAL A 601 31.69 -30.88 -20.49
N VAL A 602 31.89 -32.12 -20.94
CA VAL A 602 30.86 -33.16 -20.91
C VAL A 602 31.33 -34.28 -20.02
N VAL A 603 30.58 -34.54 -18.94
CA VAL A 603 30.92 -35.56 -17.96
C VAL A 603 29.90 -36.70 -18.01
N PRO A 604 30.34 -37.95 -18.26
CA PRO A 604 29.45 -39.11 -18.22
C PRO A 604 29.10 -39.44 -16.77
N VAL A 605 27.82 -39.26 -16.41
CA VAL A 605 27.32 -39.52 -15.05
C VAL A 605 26.37 -40.71 -14.96
N GLN A 606 26.25 -41.49 -16.04
CA GLN A 606 25.27 -42.57 -16.16
C GLN A 606 25.46 -43.68 -15.12
N ALA A 607 26.69 -43.89 -14.67
CA ALA A 607 27.03 -44.89 -13.67
C ALA A 607 26.91 -44.38 -12.22
N LEU A 608 26.62 -43.08 -12.03
CA LEU A 608 26.52 -42.50 -10.69
C LEU A 608 25.14 -42.80 -10.08
N PRO A 609 25.07 -43.31 -8.84
CA PRO A 609 23.79 -43.50 -8.16
C PRO A 609 23.11 -42.14 -7.90
N PRO A 610 21.79 -42.09 -7.70
CA PRO A 610 21.11 -40.86 -7.29
C PRO A 610 21.77 -40.25 -6.05
N GLY A 611 22.01 -38.93 -6.07
CA GLY A 611 22.69 -38.23 -4.99
C GLY A 611 23.08 -36.80 -5.35
N ARG A 612 23.72 -36.11 -4.39
CA ARG A 612 24.30 -34.78 -4.62
C ARG A 612 25.77 -34.92 -4.97
N TYR A 613 26.21 -34.16 -5.96
CA TYR A 613 27.57 -34.21 -6.48
C TYR A 613 28.14 -32.81 -6.65
N GLU A 614 29.46 -32.73 -6.60
CA GLU A 614 30.26 -31.55 -6.87
C GLU A 614 31.04 -31.80 -8.16
N LEU A 615 30.91 -30.89 -9.13
CA LEU A 615 31.69 -30.87 -10.36
C LEU A 615 32.74 -29.78 -10.23
N GLU A 616 34.00 -30.17 -10.25
CA GLU A 616 35.16 -29.30 -10.22
C GLU A 616 35.84 -29.34 -11.59
N VAL A 617 36.12 -28.16 -12.17
CA VAL A 617 36.89 -28.04 -13.41
C VAL A 617 38.14 -27.23 -13.12
N VAL A 618 39.30 -27.84 -13.34
CA VAL A 618 40.61 -27.20 -13.19
C VAL A 618 41.22 -27.03 -14.57
N VAL A 619 41.66 -25.82 -14.89
CA VAL A 619 42.32 -25.50 -16.17
C VAL A 619 43.76 -25.10 -15.90
N THR A 620 44.66 -25.56 -16.76
CA THR A 620 46.09 -25.24 -16.75
C THR A 620 46.55 -24.92 -18.17
N ASP A 621 47.35 -23.88 -18.36
CA ASP A 621 47.89 -23.48 -19.66
C ASP A 621 49.43 -23.36 -19.67
#